data_AF-A0A925N442-F1
#
_entry.id   AF-A0A925N442-F1
#
_cell.length_a   1.000
_cell.length_b   1.000
_cell.length_c   1.000
_cell.angle_alpha   90.00
_cell.angle_beta   90.00
_cell.angle_gamma   90.00
#
_symmetry.space_group_name_H-M   'P 1'
#
loop_
_entity.id
_entity.type
_entity.pdbx_description
1 polymer ?
#
loop_
_entity_poly.entity_id
_entity_poly.type
_entity_poly.pdbx_seq_one_letter_code
_entity_poly.pdbx_strand_id
1 'polypeptide(L)' 'MPARIVFLVYSGFDLLDVTGPAAVFAEAGVVLGRPVYEVVPVSHKGGLVLSNAG' A
#
# COMPACT_ATOMS: atom_id res chain seq x y z
N MET A 1 0.29 18.88 0.38
CA MET A 1 1.10 17.67 0.20
C MET A 1 0.29 16.49 0.69
N PRO A 2 0.27 15.33 -0.01
CA PRO A 2 -0.41 14.12 0.45
C PRO A 2 0.19 13.62 1.77
N ALA A 3 -0.63 12.99 2.61
CA ALA A 3 -0.13 12.26 3.78
C ALA A 3 0.50 10.94 3.33
N ARG A 4 1.66 10.58 3.91
CA ARG A 4 2.38 9.37 3.53
C ARG A 4 2.02 8.19 4.42
N ILE A 5 1.69 7.06 3.79
CA ILE A 5 1.37 5.79 4.45
C ILE A 5 2.39 4.76 4.00
N VAL A 6 3.02 4.08 4.96
CA VAL A 6 4.05 3.09 4.68
C VAL A 6 3.54 1.72 5.10
N PHE A 7 3.46 0.79 4.14
CA PHE A 7 3.15 -0.61 4.41
C PHE A 7 4.44 -1.42 4.41
N LEU A 8 4.92 -1.77 5.60
CA LEU A 8 6.06 -2.68 5.75
C LEU A 8 5.58 -4.12 5.55
N VAL A 9 5.96 -4.72 4.43
CA VAL A 9 5.58 -6.09 4.04
C VAL A 9 6.71 -7.07 4.28
N TYR A 10 6.35 -8.27 4.73
CA TYR A 10 7.24 -9.40 4.96
C TYR A 10 6.91 -10.53 3.98
N SER A 11 7.88 -11.42 3.73
CA SER A 11 7.66 -12.57 2.84
C SER A 11 6.48 -13.41 3.31
N GLY A 12 5.60 -13.78 2.38
CA GLY A 12 4.39 -14.55 2.67
C GLY A 12 3.25 -13.71 3.26
N PHE A 13 3.31 -12.38 3.18
CA PHE A 13 2.18 -11.52 3.55
C PHE A 13 0.93 -11.87 2.73
N ASP A 14 -0.25 -11.69 3.32
CA ASP A 14 -1.50 -11.82 2.59
C ASP A 14 -1.68 -10.63 1.63
N LEU A 15 -1.84 -10.91 0.33
CA LEU A 15 -2.01 -9.87 -0.68
C LEU A 15 -3.22 -8.96 -0.40
N LEU A 16 -4.31 -9.52 0.15
CA LEU A 16 -5.53 -8.77 0.42
C LEU A 16 -5.39 -7.83 1.62
N ASP A 17 -4.55 -8.17 2.57
CA ASP A 17 -4.26 -7.30 3.73
C ASP A 17 -3.58 -5.99 3.31
N VAL A 18 -2.82 -6.00 2.20
CA VAL A 18 -2.16 -4.80 1.66
C VAL A 18 -3.03 -4.09 0.63
N THR A 19 -3.63 -4.85 -0.29
CA THR A 19 -4.40 -4.26 -1.40
C THR A 19 -5.73 -3.69 -0.96
N GLY A 20 -6.38 -4.26 0.05
CA GLY A 20 -7.64 -3.74 0.61
C GLY A 20 -7.50 -2.31 1.15
N PRO A 21 -6.63 -2.05 2.14
CA PRO A 21 -6.36 -0.71 2.64
C PRO A 21 -5.80 0.24 1.56
N ALA A 22 -4.91 -0.24 0.68
CA ALA A 22 -4.36 0.57 -0.41
C ALA A 22 -5.46 1.12 -1.33
N ALA A 23 -6.47 0.29 -1.67
CA ALA A 23 -7.59 0.71 -2.52
C ALA A 23 -8.44 1.80 -1.87
N VAL A 24 -8.70 1.71 -0.56
CA VAL A 24 -9.47 2.74 0.17
C VAL A 24 -8.75 4.09 0.15
N PHE A 25 -7.43 4.10 0.36
CA PHE A 25 -6.65 5.35 0.32
C PHE A 25 -6.55 5.94 -1.09
N ALA A 26 -6.48 5.09 -2.12
CA ALA A 26 -6.53 5.55 -3.52
C ALA A 26 -7.89 6.21 -3.83
N GLU A 27 -9.00 5.57 -3.43
CA GLU A 27 -10.35 6.06 -3.68
C GLU A 27 -10.63 7.40 -3.00
N ALA A 28 -10.05 7.65 -1.82
CA ALA A 28 -10.15 8.95 -1.15
C ALA A 28 -9.67 10.12 -2.03
N GLY A 29 -8.65 9.89 -2.86
CA GLY A 29 -8.16 10.90 -3.81
C GLY A 29 -9.11 11.15 -4.98
N VAL A 30 -9.79 10.10 -5.44
CA VAL A 30 -10.82 10.17 -6.49
C VAL A 30 -12.02 10.96 -5.99
N VAL A 31 -12.58 10.56 -4.84
CA VAL A 31 -13.78 11.19 -4.23
C VAL A 31 -13.54 12.67 -3.91
N LEU A 32 -12.34 13.03 -3.44
CA LEU A 32 -12.02 14.40 -3.04
C LEU A 32 -11.41 15.24 -4.18
N GLY A 33 -11.24 14.68 -5.37
CA GLY A 33 -10.71 15.38 -6.54
C GLY A 33 -9.30 15.93 -6.36
N ARG A 34 -8.51 15.38 -5.43
CA ARG A 34 -7.14 15.83 -5.14
C ARG A 34 -6.30 14.70 -4.55
N PRO A 35 -4.97 14.72 -4.70
CA PRO A 35 -4.10 13.79 -3.97
C PRO A 35 -4.22 13.97 -2.46
N VAL A 36 -4.61 12.90 -1.75
CA VAL A 36 -4.76 12.90 -0.28
C VAL A 36 -3.71 12.02 0.39
N TYR A 37 -3.42 10.85 -0.18
CA TYR A 37 -2.47 9.89 0.37
C TYR A 37 -1.43 9.44 -0.67
N GLU A 38 -0.22 9.19 -0.20
CA GLU A 38 0.83 8.46 -0.90
C GLU A 38 1.05 7.13 -0.17
N VAL A 39 0.62 6.02 -0.77
CA VAL A 39 0.79 4.68 -0.20
C VAL A 39 2.08 4.06 -0.75
N VAL A 40 3.00 3.71 0.14
CA VAL A 40 4.33 3.19 -0.21
C VAL A 40 4.55 1.82 0.43
N PRO A 41 4.44 0.72 -0.35
CA PRO A 41 4.88 -0.59 0.09
C PRO A 41 6.41 -0.60 0.22
N VAL A 42 6.92 -1.11 1.33
CA VAL A 42 8.35 -1.26 1.59
C VAL A 42 8.65 -2.64 2.15
N SER A 43 9.83 -3.16 1.87
CA SER A 43 10.32 -4.42 2.42
C SER A 43 11.48 -4.17 3.37
N HIS A 44 11.64 -5.03 4.38
CA HIS A 44 12.63 -4.76 5.44
C HIS A 44 14.09 -4.69 4.93
N LYS A 45 14.42 -5.42 3.84
CA LYS A 45 15.75 -5.39 3.20
C LYS A 45 15.81 -4.59 1.90
N GLY A 46 14.70 -3.98 1.48
CA GLY A 46 14.55 -3.48 0.12
C GLY A 46 14.37 -4.61 -0.90
N GLY A 47 13.89 -4.24 -2.10
CA GLY A 47 13.60 -5.18 -3.18
C GLY A 47 12.25 -5.88 -3.07
N LEU A 48 12.05 -6.87 -3.95
CA LEU A 48 10.79 -7.60 -4.10
C LEU A 48 10.53 -8.54 -2.91
N VAL A 49 9.25 -8.72 -2.61
CA VAL A 49 8.76 -9.64 -1.56
C VAL A 49 7.60 -10.44 -2.16
N LEU A 50 7.64 -11.75 -1.98
CA LEU A 50 6.57 -12.65 -2.43
C LEU A 50 5.38 -12.57 -1.49
N SER A 51 4.19 -12.48 -2.08
CA SER A 51 2.92 -12.58 -1.37
C SER A 51 2.54 -14.05 -1.16
N ASN A 52 1.48 -14.31 -0.40
CA ASN A 52 0.86 -15.63 -0.32
C ASN A 52 0.23 -16.09 -1.66
N ALA A 53 0.02 -15.18 -2.61
CA ALA A 53 -0.56 -15.45 -3.92
C ALA A 53 0.49 -15.68 -5.03
N GLY A 54 1.78 -15.67 -4.68
CA GLY A 54 2.91 -15.68 -5.62
C GLY A 54 3.32 -14.28 -6.04
#